data_AF-A0A7C6PXW4-F1
#
_entry.id   AF-A0A7C6PXW4-F1
#
_cell.length_a   1.000
_cell.length_b   1.000
_cell.length_c   1.000
_cell.angle_alpha   90.00
_cell.angle_beta   90.00
_cell.angle_gamma   90.00
#
_symmetry.space_group_name_H-M   'P 1'
#
loop_
_entity.id
_entity.type
_entity.pdbx_description
1 polymer ?
#
loop_
_entity_poly.entity_id
_entity_poly.type
_entity_poly.pdbx_seq_one_letter_code
_entity_poly.pdbx_strand_id
1 'polypeptide(L)' 'MSVEIAGIRLKNPVIAASGTFGFGREFAQFMDLNLLG' A
#
# COMPACT_ATOMS: atom_id res chain seq x y z
N MET A 1 -10.57 -7.28 2.43
CA MET A 1 -11.28 -6.95 1.18
C MET A 1 -10.30 -7.21 0.02
N SER A 2 -9.88 -8.46 -0.19
CA SER A 2 -8.74 -8.76 -1.07
C SER A 2 -9.07 -8.71 -2.55
N VAL A 3 -8.12 -8.31 -3.38
CA VAL A 3 -8.25 -8.23 -4.85
C VAL A 3 -7.04 -8.86 -5.54
N GLU A 4 -7.22 -9.27 -6.79
CA GLU A 4 -6.14 -9.75 -7.65
C GLU A 4 -6.06 -8.85 -8.89
N ILE A 5 -4.89 -8.26 -9.13
CA ILE A 5 -4.66 -7.33 -10.23
C ILE A 5 -3.36 -7.73 -10.93
N ALA A 6 -3.41 -7.99 -12.23
CA ALA A 6 -2.25 -8.39 -13.03
C ALA A 6 -1.43 -9.55 -12.42
N GLY A 7 -2.10 -10.51 -11.77
CA GLY A 7 -1.48 -11.65 -11.10
C GLY A 7 -0.88 -11.35 -9.72
N ILE A 8 -1.06 -10.14 -9.18
CA ILE A 8 -0.63 -9.76 -7.83
C ILE A 8 -1.84 -9.77 -6.91
N ARG A 9 -1.75 -10.52 -5.81
CA ARG A 9 -2.78 -10.56 -4.78
C ARG A 9 -2.52 -9.51 -3.71
N LEU A 10 -3.49 -8.62 -3.55
CA LEU A 10 -3.50 -7.56 -2.54
C LEU A 10 -4.54 -7.88 -1.45
N LYS A 11 -4.23 -7.64 -0.18
CA LYS A 11 -5.13 -7.75 0.98
C LYS A 11 -6.33 -6.78 0.84
N ASN A 12 -6.14 -5.67 0.12
CA ASN A 12 -7.08 -4.62 -0.21
C ASN A 12 -6.62 -3.78 -1.43
N PRO A 13 -7.52 -3.01 -2.09
CA PRO A 13 -7.19 -2.29 -3.32
C PRO A 13 -6.47 -0.95 -3.10
N VAL A 14 -6.07 -0.62 -1.87
CA VAL A 14 -5.41 0.66 -1.56
C VAL A 14 -3.90 0.52 -1.76
N ILE A 15 -3.35 1.32 -2.66
CA ILE A 15 -1.92 1.39 -2.94
C ILE A 15 -1.47 2.85 -3.07
N ALA A 16 -0.23 3.14 -2.67
CA ALA A 16 0.36 4.45 -2.86
C ALA A 16 0.67 4.72 -4.34
N ALA A 17 0.41 5.94 -4.80
CA ALA A 17 0.82 6.38 -6.12
C ALA A 17 2.34 6.63 -6.17
N SER A 18 2.94 6.39 -7.34
CA SER A 18 4.38 6.63 -7.54
C SER A 18 4.73 8.09 -7.30
N GLY A 19 5.80 8.34 -6.54
CA GLY A 19 6.28 9.69 -6.21
C GLY A 19 5.51 10.41 -5.09
N THR A 20 4.43 9.84 -4.54
CA THR A 20 3.64 10.51 -3.48
C THR A 20 3.90 9.97 -2.07
N PHE A 21 4.69 8.90 -1.94
CA PHE A 21 4.82 8.16 -0.68
C PHE A 21 6.26 7.75 -0.32
N GLY A 22 7.25 8.27 -1.06
CA GLY A 22 8.67 7.96 -0.83
C GLY A 22 8.94 6.46 -0.70
N PHE A 23 9.64 6.08 0.37
CA PHE A 23 9.86 4.67 0.75
C PHE A 23 8.99 4.24 1.94
N GLY A 24 7.94 5.01 2.26
CA GLY A 24 7.00 4.74 3.35
C GLY A 24 7.52 5.03 4.77
N ARG A 25 8.81 5.32 4.95
CA ARG A 25 9.41 5.56 6.29
C ARG A 25 8.81 6.79 6.98
N GLU A 26 8.56 7.83 6.21
CA GLU A 26 7.97 9.09 6.67
C GLU A 26 6.53 8.90 7.12
N PHE A 27 5.82 7.92 6.53
CA PHE A 27 4.42 7.63 6.82
C PHE A 27 4.22 6.56 7.90
N ALA A 28 5.27 5.78 8.23
CA ALA A 28 5.23 4.77 9.29
C ALA A 28 4.92 5.35 10.69
N GLN A 29 5.17 6.64 10.91
CA GLN A 29 4.81 7.34 12.15
C GLN A 29 3.32 7.70 12.23
N PHE A 30 2.63 7.77 11.08
CA PHE A 30 1.23 8.19 10.99
C PHE A 30 0.28 7.01 10.79
N MET A 31 0.74 5.91 10.19
CA MET A 31 -0.05 4.70 9.96
C MET A 31 0.79 3.43 9.86
N ASP A 32 0.17 2.28 10.15
CA ASP A 32 0.77 0.97 9.87
C ASP A 32 0.76 0.69 8.36
N LEU A 33 1.96 0.58 7.79
CA LEU A 33 2.16 0.32 6.37
C LEU A 33 1.62 -1.06 5.93
N ASN A 34 1.49 -2.02 6.85
CA ASN A 34 0.98 -3.36 6.54
C ASN A 34 -0.50 -3.39 6.13
N LEU A 35 -1.21 -2.27 6.34
CA LEU A 35 -2.59 -2.06 5.94
C LEU A 35 -2.74 -1.72 4.46
N LEU A 36 -1.65 -1.40 3.75
CA LEU A 36 -1.68 -1.16 2.30
C LEU A 36 -1.54 -2.47 1.52
N GLY A 37 -2.07 -2.48 0.30
CA GLY A 37 -2.05 -3.63 -0.61
C GLY A 37 -2.71 -4.83 0.02
#